data_AF-A0A9P9SQ85-F1
#
_entry.id   AF-A0A9P9SQ85-F1
#
_cell.length_a   1.000
_cell.length_b   1.000
_cell.length_c   1.000
_cell.angle_alpha   90.00
_cell.angle_beta   90.00
_cell.angle_gamma   90.00
#
_symmetry.space_group_name_H-M   'P 1'
#
loop_
_entity.id
_entity.type
_entity.pdbx_description
1 polymer ?
#
loop_
_entity_poly.entity_id
_entity_poly.type
_entity_poly.pdbx_seq_one_letter_code
_entity_poly.pdbx_strand_id
1 'polypeptide(L)'
;MSTMLDTNEWSHRRLDAVRLYILDNMTLKQLKQEVKIGHQGSEVSLTTDQWKILLRSWGIFKYIRPEEASFIRTKRGTIMREGYWNCLLLANGILLDIREVERYYKRRAASRTGTAKPPAKGSARRHITFVPMPFSINSLSDIPTFENFRRLLWFTGVHFDSCFATGIWSKDNNGLYGRSNELIFGLKKLSKLHNMLCDAFRHCKSGSSGSMNIGFALMRSAFSLNETIVRIYHHRQFSDILALALLAQREGPPDIHKLLRSNLCDLANKVLHPNDPRRHIFQTLTRLNLDSAGDLWVAFDTYCRHLWMPRAGADEIKAYYSYNQASFPRADTGQFYALYAGKCLDEFDRILEQVDEAFEEYSTARFVMWHTAIRYLLKDARHADAETISRRLCSRLSRPDIVNQCSEQPQLNVDLSLSFYLFGVAQFAQLKHQDSMENFQKCINTRWRLVQGYSWDPTLGAALEKCGLAAGRMGRPELAKEYIQHLQGMYSAVVEEDRVAISENSTATLILNI
;
A
#
# COMPACT_ATOMS: atom_id res chain seq x y z
N MET A 1 -36.70 32.12 23.81
CA MET A 1 -35.23 32.25 23.96
C MET A 1 -34.58 31.04 23.31
N SER A 2 -34.02 31.23 22.11
CA SER A 2 -33.35 30.17 21.34
C SER A 2 -31.89 30.18 21.73
N THR A 3 -31.49 29.32 22.68
CA THR A 3 -30.08 28.99 22.89
C THR A 3 -29.58 28.36 21.59
N MET A 4 -28.78 29.11 20.83
CA MET A 4 -28.03 28.54 19.72
C MET A 4 -27.13 27.45 20.31
N LEU A 5 -27.39 26.21 19.93
CA LEU A 5 -26.55 25.06 20.24
C LEU A 5 -25.15 25.39 19.72
N ASP A 6 -24.16 25.46 20.61
CA ASP A 6 -22.77 25.59 20.19
C ASP A 6 -22.34 24.27 19.52
N THR A 7 -22.50 24.22 18.21
CA THR A 7 -22.32 22.99 17.43
C THR A 7 -20.88 22.46 17.44
N ASN A 8 -19.91 23.24 17.94
CA ASN A 8 -18.52 22.83 18.08
C ASN A 8 -18.28 21.91 19.28
N GLU A 9 -19.10 22.02 20.33
CA GLU A 9 -18.96 21.27 21.59
C GLU A 9 -19.02 19.73 21.37
N TRP A 10 -19.79 19.30 20.38
CA TRP A 10 -20.07 17.88 20.12
C TRP A 10 -19.34 17.34 18.89
N SER A 11 -18.41 18.09 18.32
CA SER A 11 -17.61 17.70 17.16
C SER A 11 -16.89 16.35 17.35
N HIS A 12 -16.56 15.97 18.59
CA HIS A 12 -15.98 14.68 18.94
C HIS A 12 -16.88 13.47 18.60
N ARG A 13 -18.22 13.65 18.53
CA ARG A 13 -19.19 12.61 18.13
C ARG A 13 -19.42 12.50 16.62
N ARG A 14 -18.79 13.38 15.84
CA ARG A 14 -18.95 13.41 14.38
C ARG A 14 -18.59 12.08 13.73
N LEU A 15 -17.55 11.40 14.20
CA LEU A 15 -17.10 10.11 13.67
C LEU A 15 -18.15 9.01 13.89
N ASP A 16 -18.71 8.91 15.10
CA ASP A 16 -19.79 7.98 15.44
C ASP A 16 -21.01 8.24 14.56
N ALA A 17 -21.36 9.52 14.37
CA ALA A 17 -22.48 9.90 13.53
C ALA A 17 -22.28 9.53 12.05
N VAL A 18 -21.08 9.75 11.48
CA VAL A 18 -20.81 9.31 10.10
C VAL A 18 -20.86 7.78 10.00
N ARG A 19 -20.22 7.07 10.94
CA ARG A 19 -20.20 5.60 10.96
C ARG A 19 -21.62 5.04 10.95
N LEU A 20 -22.43 5.41 11.94
CA LEU A 20 -23.75 4.82 12.15
C LEU A 20 -24.76 5.31 11.07
N TYR A 21 -24.79 6.62 10.80
CA TYR A 21 -25.83 7.20 9.94
C TYR A 21 -25.56 7.02 8.44
N ILE A 22 -24.29 7.13 8.03
CA ILE A 22 -23.90 7.10 6.61
C ILE A 22 -23.38 5.72 6.23
N LEU A 23 -22.39 5.20 6.96
CA LEU A 23 -21.72 3.95 6.57
C LEU A 23 -22.60 2.73 6.87
N ASP A 24 -23.23 2.70 8.04
CA ASP A 24 -24.11 1.60 8.49
C ASP A 24 -25.58 1.83 8.11
N ASN A 25 -25.83 2.90 7.34
CA ASN A 25 -27.13 3.27 6.78
C ASN A 25 -28.27 3.39 7.81
N MET A 26 -27.98 3.64 9.09
CA MET A 26 -29.02 3.78 10.11
C MET A 26 -30.00 4.91 9.78
N THR A 27 -31.25 4.73 10.20
CA THR A 27 -32.24 5.81 10.18
C THR A 27 -31.87 6.88 11.22
N LEU A 28 -32.39 8.10 11.03
CA LEU A 28 -32.16 9.16 12.01
C LEU A 28 -32.71 8.76 13.39
N LYS A 29 -33.83 8.01 13.44
CA LYS A 29 -34.40 7.49 14.69
C LYS A 29 -33.43 6.56 15.42
N GLN A 30 -32.81 5.63 14.71
CA GLN A 30 -31.81 4.71 15.27
C GLN A 30 -30.56 5.47 15.73
N LEU A 31 -30.07 6.41 14.90
CA LEU A 31 -28.91 7.23 15.28
C LEU A 31 -29.13 7.97 16.61
N LYS A 32 -30.33 8.51 16.81
CA LYS A 32 -30.70 9.21 18.06
C LYS A 32 -30.67 8.31 19.29
N GLN A 33 -30.94 7.01 19.12
CA GLN A 33 -30.93 6.03 20.22
C GLN A 33 -29.51 5.62 20.58
N GLU A 34 -28.64 5.51 19.58
CA GLU A 34 -27.26 5.05 19.74
C GLU A 34 -26.29 6.17 20.14
N VAL A 35 -26.41 7.35 19.55
CA VAL A 35 -25.51 8.49 19.81
C VAL A 35 -26.12 9.38 20.88
N LYS A 36 -25.72 9.09 22.12
CA LYS A 36 -26.03 9.92 23.29
C LYS A 36 -25.22 11.21 23.24
N ILE A 37 -25.91 12.34 23.14
CA ILE A 37 -25.32 13.67 23.26
C ILE A 37 -25.53 14.12 24.71
N GLY A 38 -24.46 14.52 25.39
CA GLY A 38 -24.55 14.97 26.77
C GLY A 38 -23.72 16.22 27.01
N HIS A 39 -24.14 17.02 27.99
CA HIS A 39 -23.42 18.17 28.52
C HIS A 39 -23.24 17.95 30.03
N GLN A 40 -22.01 18.03 30.54
CA GLN A 40 -21.69 17.96 31.99
C GLN A 40 -22.43 16.84 32.76
N GLY A 41 -22.42 15.61 32.22
CA GLY A 41 -23.01 14.44 32.88
C GLY A 41 -24.53 14.25 32.71
N SER A 42 -25.22 15.12 31.98
CA SER A 42 -26.65 14.98 31.64
C SER A 42 -26.85 14.70 30.15
N GLU A 43 -27.60 13.65 29.81
CA GLU A 43 -28.00 13.36 28.43
C GLU A 43 -29.04 14.40 27.94
N VAL A 44 -28.74 15.04 26.81
CA VAL A 44 -29.63 16.03 26.17
C VAL A 44 -30.44 15.33 25.08
N SER A 45 -31.75 15.23 25.26
CA SER A 45 -32.66 14.69 24.25
C SER A 45 -32.94 15.75 23.17
N LEU A 46 -32.21 15.68 22.05
CA LEU A 46 -32.44 16.56 20.91
C LEU A 46 -33.67 16.12 20.09
N THR A 47 -34.44 17.10 19.62
CA THR A 47 -35.52 16.88 18.65
C THR A 47 -34.96 16.47 17.29
N THR A 48 -35.82 15.93 16.41
CA THR A 48 -35.42 15.52 15.06
C THR A 48 -34.85 16.67 14.25
N ASP A 49 -35.38 17.89 14.40
CA ASP A 49 -34.90 19.04 13.64
C ASP A 49 -33.59 19.60 14.19
N GLN A 50 -33.39 19.57 15.51
CA GLN A 50 -32.09 19.87 16.12
C GLN A 50 -31.01 18.91 15.64
N TRP A 51 -31.30 17.61 15.56
CA TRP A 51 -30.39 16.62 14.98
C TRP A 51 -30.08 16.91 13.51
N LYS A 52 -31.07 17.30 12.70
CA LYS A 52 -30.82 17.70 11.31
C LYS A 52 -29.92 18.93 11.23
N ILE A 53 -30.12 19.93 12.09
CA ILE A 53 -29.28 21.13 12.14
C ILE A 53 -27.85 20.75 12.53
N LEU A 54 -27.68 19.91 13.55
CA LEU A 54 -26.39 19.43 14.02
C LEU A 54 -25.65 18.60 12.96
N LEU A 55 -26.32 17.65 12.31
CA LEU A 55 -25.71 16.89 11.22
C LEU A 55 -25.29 17.80 10.06
N ARG A 56 -26.07 18.85 9.75
CA ARG A 56 -25.73 19.84 8.72
C ARG A 56 -24.51 20.66 9.11
N SER A 57 -24.40 21.12 10.36
CA SER A 57 -23.22 21.87 10.81
C SER A 57 -21.95 21.01 10.79
N TRP A 58 -22.06 19.70 11.00
CA TRP A 58 -20.95 18.75 10.83
C TRP A 58 -20.67 18.35 9.38
N GLY A 59 -21.44 18.86 8.42
CA GLY A 59 -21.32 18.52 7.00
C GLY A 59 -21.76 17.09 6.67
N ILE A 60 -22.58 16.46 7.51
CA ILE A 60 -23.09 15.10 7.33
C ILE A 60 -24.42 15.14 6.59
N PHE A 61 -24.43 14.52 5.41
CA PHE A 61 -25.61 14.48 4.56
C PHE A 61 -25.79 13.09 3.96
N LYS A 62 -26.96 12.47 4.22
CA LYS A 62 -27.25 11.09 3.82
C LYS A 62 -27.44 10.92 2.31
N TYR A 63 -28.15 11.84 1.67
CA TYR A 63 -28.54 11.72 0.26
C TYR A 63 -27.90 12.79 -0.60
N ILE A 64 -27.61 12.47 -1.86
CA ILE A 64 -27.14 13.42 -2.87
C ILE A 64 -28.28 14.35 -3.29
N ARG A 65 -27.99 15.66 -3.40
CA ARG A 65 -28.93 16.67 -3.90
C ARG A 65 -28.84 16.87 -5.41
N PRO A 66 -29.92 17.38 -6.05
CA PRO A 66 -29.93 17.80 -7.44
C PRO A 66 -28.73 18.63 -7.91
N GLU A 67 -28.34 19.62 -7.12
CA GLU A 67 -27.29 20.58 -7.46
C GLU A 67 -25.92 19.90 -7.43
N GLU A 68 -25.68 19.02 -6.45
CA GLU A 68 -24.46 18.22 -6.35
C GLU A 68 -24.35 17.26 -7.52
N ALA A 69 -25.43 16.54 -7.84
CA ALA A 69 -25.47 15.67 -9.00
C ALA A 69 -25.12 16.47 -10.26
N SER A 70 -25.79 17.62 -10.48
CA SER A 70 -25.55 18.56 -11.59
C SER A 70 -24.08 18.95 -11.71
N PHE A 71 -23.48 19.39 -10.59
CA PHE A 71 -22.07 19.75 -10.51
C PHE A 71 -21.15 18.60 -10.92
N ILE A 72 -21.40 17.40 -10.41
CA ILE A 72 -20.58 16.22 -10.68
C ILE A 72 -20.52 15.92 -12.18
N ARG A 73 -21.66 15.97 -12.90
CA ARG A 73 -21.70 15.71 -14.34
C ARG A 73 -20.99 16.77 -15.16
N THR A 74 -21.19 18.05 -14.82
CA THR A 74 -20.50 19.14 -15.51
C THR A 74 -18.99 18.97 -15.37
N LYS A 75 -18.51 18.70 -14.16
CA LYS A 75 -17.08 18.45 -13.91
C LYS A 75 -16.58 17.19 -14.60
N ARG A 76 -17.37 16.11 -14.67
CA ARG A 76 -17.04 14.90 -15.41
C ARG A 76 -16.73 15.21 -16.88
N GLY A 77 -17.57 16.00 -17.55
CA GLY A 77 -17.36 16.38 -18.95
C GLY A 77 -16.10 17.23 -19.18
N THR A 78 -15.59 17.90 -18.15
CA THR A 78 -14.34 18.67 -18.21
C THR A 78 -13.11 17.82 -17.92
N ILE A 79 -13.22 16.84 -17.02
CA ILE A 79 -12.08 16.07 -16.51
C ILE A 79 -11.85 14.78 -17.31
N MET A 80 -12.89 14.21 -17.92
CA MET A 80 -12.82 12.89 -18.56
C MET A 80 -13.24 12.94 -20.03
N ARG A 81 -12.42 12.36 -20.91
CA ARG A 81 -12.80 12.03 -22.29
C ARG A 81 -13.71 10.80 -22.27
N GLU A 82 -14.95 10.99 -22.72
CA GLU A 82 -16.00 10.01 -23.10
C GLU A 82 -16.28 8.74 -22.25
N GLY A 83 -17.56 8.49 -21.98
CA GLY A 83 -18.11 7.14 -21.71
C GLY A 83 -18.06 6.64 -20.26
N TYR A 84 -16.89 6.61 -19.61
CA TYR A 84 -16.68 5.83 -18.37
C TYR A 84 -16.52 6.69 -17.11
N TRP A 85 -16.83 6.12 -15.93
CA TRP A 85 -16.55 6.73 -14.62
C TRP A 85 -15.26 6.15 -14.04
N ASN A 86 -14.14 6.47 -14.67
CA ASN A 86 -12.84 6.02 -14.21
C ASN A 86 -12.35 6.92 -13.07
N CYS A 87 -13.13 7.04 -11.98
CA CYS A 87 -12.74 7.78 -10.78
C CYS A 87 -13.48 7.30 -9.54
N LEU A 88 -12.85 7.48 -8.38
CA LEU A 88 -13.57 7.53 -7.10
C LEU A 88 -14.13 8.93 -6.90
N LEU A 89 -15.41 9.00 -6.55
CA LEU A 89 -16.10 10.24 -6.26
C LEU A 89 -16.39 10.35 -4.77
N LEU A 90 -15.75 11.30 -4.11
CA LEU A 90 -15.85 11.49 -2.67
C LEU A 90 -16.63 12.78 -2.37
N ALA A 91 -17.53 12.74 -1.41
CA ALA A 91 -18.20 13.92 -0.87
C ALA A 91 -17.90 14.06 0.61
N ASN A 92 -17.17 15.12 0.98
CA ASN A 92 -16.59 15.30 2.31
C ASN A 92 -15.81 14.06 2.78
N GLY A 93 -15.07 13.40 1.88
CA GLY A 93 -14.29 12.19 2.17
C GLY A 93 -15.07 10.87 2.12
N ILE A 94 -16.39 10.89 1.88
CA ILE A 94 -17.22 9.67 1.81
C ILE A 94 -17.43 9.27 0.35
N LEU A 95 -17.14 8.01 0.00
CA LEU A 95 -17.39 7.47 -1.33
C LEU A 95 -18.87 7.49 -1.69
N LEU A 96 -19.19 8.11 -2.82
CA LEU A 96 -20.53 8.16 -3.39
C LEU A 96 -20.78 6.99 -4.34
N ASP A 97 -22.00 6.46 -4.31
CA ASP A 97 -22.46 5.49 -5.31
C ASP A 97 -22.77 6.23 -6.61
N ILE A 98 -21.95 6.01 -7.64
CA ILE A 98 -22.11 6.62 -8.95
C ILE A 98 -23.49 6.27 -9.55
N ARG A 99 -24.04 5.08 -9.26
CA ARG A 99 -25.36 4.69 -9.75
C ARG A 99 -26.47 5.54 -9.16
N GLU A 100 -26.31 6.09 -7.95
CA GLU A 100 -27.26 7.06 -7.39
C GLU A 100 -27.23 8.38 -8.16
N VAL A 101 -26.02 8.84 -8.50
CA VAL A 101 -25.81 10.02 -9.34
C VAL A 101 -26.46 9.80 -10.71
N GLU A 102 -26.25 8.64 -11.34
CA GLU A 102 -26.84 8.31 -12.64
C GLU A 102 -28.36 8.12 -12.59
N ARG A 103 -28.89 7.42 -11.58
CA ARG A 103 -30.35 7.25 -11.38
C ARG A 103 -31.04 8.59 -11.20
N TYR A 104 -30.39 9.56 -10.54
CA TYR A 104 -30.92 10.91 -10.46
C TYR A 104 -31.09 11.54 -11.85
N TYR A 105 -30.09 11.39 -12.71
CA TYR A 105 -30.16 11.90 -14.09
C TYR A 105 -31.19 11.21 -14.95
N LYS A 106 -31.25 9.88 -14.93
CA LYS A 106 -32.23 9.11 -15.72
C LYS A 106 -33.66 9.50 -15.35
N ARG A 107 -33.95 9.65 -14.06
CA ARG A 107 -35.26 10.14 -13.58
C ARG A 107 -35.58 11.54 -14.10
N ARG A 108 -34.62 12.46 -14.09
CA ARG A 108 -34.83 13.84 -14.58
C ARG A 108 -34.92 13.93 -16.11
N ALA A 109 -34.22 13.08 -16.85
CA ALA A 109 -34.33 12.98 -18.31
C ALA A 109 -35.70 12.43 -18.73
N ALA A 110 -36.24 11.45 -18.01
CA ALA A 110 -37.59 10.94 -18.21
C ALA A 110 -38.68 11.98 -17.88
N SER A 111 -38.45 12.86 -16.90
CA SER A 111 -39.38 13.97 -16.57
C SER A 111 -39.27 15.20 -17.48
N ARG A 112 -38.45 15.19 -18.54
CA ARG A 112 -38.26 16.30 -19.49
C ARG A 112 -39.22 16.24 -20.69
N THR A 113 -40.52 16.21 -20.41
CA THR A 113 -41.58 16.49 -21.41
C THR A 113 -42.06 17.95 -21.39
N GLY A 114 -41.44 18.83 -20.61
CA GLY A 114 -41.73 20.26 -20.61
C GLY A 114 -40.55 21.10 -20.12
N THR A 115 -40.47 22.31 -20.67
CA THR A 115 -39.63 23.52 -20.44
C THR A 115 -39.02 23.76 -19.03
N ALA A 116 -38.44 22.77 -18.37
CA ALA A 116 -37.78 22.95 -17.08
C ALA A 116 -36.39 23.57 -17.25
N LYS A 117 -36.23 24.80 -16.74
CA LYS A 117 -34.94 25.50 -16.63
C LYS A 117 -33.87 24.59 -16.00
N PRO A 118 -32.59 24.68 -16.43
CA PRO A 118 -31.48 24.06 -15.73
C PRO A 118 -31.52 24.47 -14.25
N PRO A 119 -31.15 23.58 -13.30
CA PRO A 119 -31.01 24.02 -11.91
C PRO A 119 -30.04 25.20 -11.89
N ALA A 120 -30.37 26.24 -11.10
CA ALA A 120 -29.46 27.36 -10.87
C ALA A 120 -28.08 26.80 -10.51
N LYS A 121 -27.01 27.47 -10.96
CA LYS A 121 -25.62 27.16 -10.56
C LYS A 121 -25.48 27.38 -9.04
N GLY A 122 -26.00 26.46 -8.24
CA GLY A 122 -25.76 26.37 -6.82
C GLY A 122 -24.41 25.70 -6.59
N SER A 123 -23.64 26.21 -5.63
CA SER A 123 -22.43 25.53 -5.18
C SER A 123 -22.79 24.19 -4.53
N ALA A 124 -21.96 23.17 -4.72
CA ALA A 124 -22.12 21.92 -4.00
C ALA A 124 -21.94 22.20 -2.50
N ARG A 125 -22.94 21.82 -1.68
CA ARG A 125 -22.90 21.97 -0.21
C ARG A 125 -21.86 21.06 0.48
N ARG A 126 -21.35 20.07 -0.25
CA ARG A 126 -20.26 19.18 0.17
C ARG A 126 -19.06 19.47 -0.72
N HIS A 127 -17.86 19.35 -0.15
CA HIS A 127 -16.65 19.32 -0.94
C HIS A 127 -16.62 18.01 -1.75
N ILE A 128 -16.67 18.14 -3.08
CA ILE A 128 -16.67 17.01 -4.00
C ILE A 128 -15.26 16.84 -4.57
N THR A 129 -14.70 15.65 -4.37
CA THR A 129 -13.34 15.30 -4.80
C THR A 129 -13.42 14.18 -5.83
N PHE A 130 -12.67 14.33 -6.93
CA PHE A 130 -12.52 13.33 -7.97
C PHE A 130 -11.11 12.75 -7.88
N VAL A 131 -11.02 11.44 -7.67
CA VAL A 131 -9.75 10.71 -7.71
C VAL A 131 -9.73 9.90 -9.01
N PRO A 132 -9.01 10.36 -10.05
CA PRO A 132 -8.99 9.69 -11.34
C PRO A 132 -8.34 8.31 -11.23
N MET A 133 -8.85 7.37 -12.01
CA MET A 133 -8.39 5.99 -12.11
C MET A 133 -8.00 5.67 -13.55
N PRO A 134 -6.98 4.82 -13.78
CA PRO A 134 -6.61 4.41 -15.12
C PRO A 134 -7.57 3.36 -15.73
N PHE A 135 -8.55 2.87 -14.97
CA PHE A 135 -9.51 1.83 -15.37
C PHE A 135 -10.88 2.04 -14.70
N SER A 136 -11.87 1.26 -15.12
CA SER A 136 -13.20 1.19 -14.50
C SER A 136 -13.22 0.14 -13.38
N ILE A 137 -13.74 0.50 -12.20
CA ILE A 137 -13.77 -0.39 -11.04
C ILE A 137 -15.11 -1.15 -11.00
N ASN A 138 -15.23 -2.22 -11.78
CA ASN A 138 -16.50 -2.93 -11.96
C ASN A 138 -17.05 -3.55 -10.66
N SER A 139 -16.16 -3.98 -9.76
CA SER A 139 -16.49 -4.59 -8.46
C SER A 139 -17.29 -3.67 -7.53
N LEU A 140 -17.21 -2.35 -7.71
CA LEU A 140 -18.04 -1.39 -6.95
C LEU A 140 -19.51 -1.36 -7.36
N SER A 141 -19.88 -2.12 -8.40
CA SER A 141 -21.29 -2.37 -8.73
C SER A 141 -21.96 -3.35 -7.75
N ASP A 142 -21.17 -4.17 -7.05
CA ASP A 142 -21.70 -5.03 -5.98
C ASP A 142 -21.93 -4.22 -4.70
N ILE A 143 -23.13 -4.35 -4.11
CA ILE A 143 -23.53 -3.51 -2.95
C ILE A 143 -22.67 -3.81 -1.71
N PRO A 144 -22.52 -5.08 -1.26
CA PRO A 144 -21.63 -5.41 -0.15
C PRO A 144 -20.18 -4.94 -0.36
N THR A 145 -19.64 -5.10 -1.57
CA THR A 145 -18.29 -4.64 -1.90
C THR A 145 -18.18 -3.13 -1.83
N PHE A 146 -19.13 -2.40 -2.42
CA PHE A 146 -19.18 -0.94 -2.34
C PHE A 146 -19.27 -0.43 -0.89
N GLU A 147 -20.14 -1.02 -0.06
CA GLU A 147 -20.33 -0.61 1.33
C GLU A 147 -19.06 -0.80 2.16
N ASN A 148 -18.42 -1.96 2.05
CA ASN A 148 -17.16 -2.23 2.74
C ASN A 148 -16.02 -1.33 2.20
N PHE A 149 -15.92 -1.16 0.88
CA PHE A 149 -14.89 -0.29 0.31
C PHE A 149 -15.07 1.17 0.72
N ARG A 150 -16.32 1.69 0.73
CA ARG A 150 -16.65 3.02 1.26
C ARG A 150 -16.22 3.17 2.71
N ARG A 151 -16.46 2.15 3.55
CA ARG A 151 -16.06 2.13 4.97
C ARG A 151 -14.55 2.17 5.13
N LEU A 152 -13.83 1.38 4.32
CA LEU A 152 -12.38 1.35 4.24
C LEU A 152 -11.82 2.74 3.90
N LEU A 153 -12.26 3.36 2.80
CA LEU A 153 -11.76 4.70 2.39
C LEU A 153 -12.02 5.78 3.45
N TRP A 154 -13.19 5.74 4.10
CA TRP A 154 -13.51 6.70 5.15
C TRP A 154 -12.56 6.59 6.34
N PHE A 155 -12.42 5.41 6.93
CA PHE A 155 -11.56 5.24 8.10
C PHE A 155 -10.07 5.42 7.77
N THR A 156 -9.64 5.10 6.55
CA THR A 156 -8.31 5.45 6.06
C THR A 156 -8.13 6.97 5.99
N GLY A 157 -9.12 7.72 5.49
CA GLY A 157 -9.08 9.19 5.49
C GLY A 157 -8.94 9.76 6.90
N VAL A 158 -9.75 9.28 7.85
CA VAL A 158 -9.69 9.67 9.27
C VAL A 158 -8.31 9.35 9.88
N HIS A 159 -7.76 8.17 9.58
CA HIS A 159 -6.43 7.78 10.06
C HIS A 159 -5.33 8.69 9.49
N PHE A 160 -5.41 9.04 8.20
CA PHE A 160 -4.47 9.96 7.56
C PHE A 160 -4.54 11.35 8.20
N ASP A 161 -5.74 11.91 8.33
CA ASP A 161 -5.95 13.21 8.97
C ASP A 161 -5.39 13.22 10.39
N SER A 162 -5.66 12.17 11.17
CA SER A 162 -5.14 12.04 12.52
C SER A 162 -3.61 12.01 12.56
N CYS A 163 -2.95 11.22 11.71
CA CYS A 163 -1.49 11.07 11.74
C CYS A 163 -0.74 12.33 11.30
N PHE A 164 -1.29 13.08 10.33
CA PHE A 164 -0.74 14.37 9.97
C PHE A 164 -0.98 15.41 11.07
N ALA A 165 -2.19 15.47 11.64
CA ALA A 165 -2.53 16.44 12.68
C ALA A 165 -1.72 16.24 13.98
N THR A 166 -1.40 14.99 14.34
CA THR A 166 -0.60 14.67 15.53
C THR A 166 0.91 14.65 15.26
N GLY A 167 1.35 14.94 14.03
CA GLY A 167 2.76 14.98 13.66
C GLY A 167 3.45 13.61 13.58
N ILE A 168 2.70 12.50 13.68
CA ILE A 168 3.22 11.14 13.44
C ILE A 168 3.84 11.07 12.05
N TRP A 169 3.19 11.65 11.06
CA TRP A 169 3.77 11.86 9.74
C TRP A 169 4.20 13.31 9.59
N SER A 170 5.44 13.56 9.99
CA SER A 170 6.13 14.83 9.84
C SER A 170 7.32 14.67 8.89
N LYS A 171 7.74 15.80 8.31
CA LYS A 171 8.96 15.89 7.51
C LYS A 171 10.18 15.92 8.42
N ASP A 172 11.25 15.25 8.00
CA ASP A 172 12.57 15.45 8.59
C ASP A 172 13.22 16.75 8.09
N ASN A 173 14.48 16.98 8.50
CA ASN A 173 15.25 18.16 8.11
C ASN A 173 15.49 18.25 6.59
N ASN A 174 15.40 17.12 5.89
CA ASN A 174 15.58 17.03 4.44
C ASN A 174 14.25 17.15 3.67
N GLY A 175 13.13 17.35 4.38
CA GLY A 175 11.80 17.46 3.78
C GLY A 175 11.16 16.11 3.46
N LEU A 176 11.70 15.00 3.97
CA LEU A 176 11.19 13.65 3.74
C LEU A 176 10.24 13.22 4.84
N TYR A 177 9.09 12.66 4.45
CA TYR A 177 8.13 12.11 5.39
C TYR A 177 8.41 10.63 5.67
N GLY A 178 7.92 10.15 6.82
CA GLY A 178 7.99 8.73 7.16
C GLY A 178 9.39 8.28 7.55
N ARG A 179 10.20 9.16 8.16
CA ARG A 179 11.62 8.92 8.46
C ARG A 179 11.94 8.78 9.95
N SER A 180 10.95 8.78 10.83
CA SER A 180 11.20 8.47 12.25
C SER A 180 11.68 7.03 12.40
N ASN A 181 12.41 6.74 13.47
CA ASN A 181 12.94 5.41 13.75
C ASN A 181 11.82 4.35 13.81
N GLU A 182 10.68 4.71 14.38
CA GLU A 182 9.50 3.86 14.51
C GLU A 182 8.88 3.53 13.14
N LEU A 183 8.80 4.53 12.24
CA LEU A 183 8.26 4.35 10.89
C LEU A 183 9.20 3.54 10.01
N ILE A 184 10.51 3.80 10.09
CA ILE A 184 11.54 3.01 9.39
C ILE A 184 11.50 1.55 9.87
N PHE A 185 11.43 1.34 11.18
CA PHE A 185 11.28 0.00 11.76
C PHE A 185 10.01 -0.69 11.24
N GLY A 186 8.87 0.01 11.26
CA GLY A 186 7.61 -0.53 10.77
C GLY A 186 7.65 -0.92 9.28
N LEU A 187 8.26 -0.08 8.44
CA LEU A 187 8.46 -0.38 7.02
C LEU A 187 9.37 -1.59 6.80
N LYS A 188 10.44 -1.75 7.60
CA LYS A 188 11.30 -2.94 7.56
C LYS A 188 10.51 -4.20 7.88
N LYS A 189 9.62 -4.16 8.88
CA LYS A 189 8.75 -5.30 9.22
C LYS A 189 7.75 -5.62 8.11
N LEU A 190 7.10 -4.61 7.52
CA LEU A 190 6.22 -4.79 6.35
C LEU A 190 6.96 -5.42 5.17
N SER A 191 8.18 -4.96 4.92
CA SER A 191 9.01 -5.49 3.83
C SER A 191 9.45 -6.93 4.10
N LYS A 192 9.79 -7.27 5.35
CA LYS A 192 10.12 -8.65 5.75
C LYS A 192 8.91 -9.57 5.58
N LEU A 193 7.72 -9.17 6.07
CA LEU A 193 6.47 -9.89 5.89
C LEU A 193 6.21 -10.18 4.40
N HIS A 194 6.30 -9.15 3.55
CA HIS A 194 6.08 -9.29 2.12
C HIS A 194 7.05 -10.28 1.47
N ASN A 195 8.34 -10.12 1.73
CA ASN A 195 9.37 -10.94 1.09
C ASN A 195 9.27 -12.41 1.54
N MET A 196 8.97 -12.67 2.81
CA MET A 196 8.76 -14.03 3.32
C MET A 196 7.52 -14.68 2.69
N LEU A 197 6.40 -13.96 2.57
CA LEU A 197 5.19 -14.49 1.95
C LEU A 197 5.37 -14.77 0.45
N CYS A 198 6.01 -13.86 -0.29
CA CYS A 198 6.32 -14.10 -1.70
C CYS A 198 7.18 -15.34 -1.88
N ASP A 199 8.21 -15.49 -1.04
CA ASP A 199 9.12 -16.64 -1.11
C ASP A 199 8.40 -17.94 -0.73
N ALA A 200 7.58 -17.90 0.33
CA ALA A 200 6.76 -19.03 0.74
C ALA A 200 5.82 -19.51 -0.37
N PHE A 201 5.14 -18.59 -1.05
CA PHE A 201 4.21 -18.95 -2.13
C PHE A 201 4.93 -19.58 -3.32
N ARG A 202 6.15 -19.13 -3.66
CA ARG A 202 6.99 -19.80 -4.67
C ARG A 202 7.28 -21.24 -4.26
N HIS A 203 7.64 -21.46 -3.00
CA HIS A 203 7.95 -22.78 -2.47
C HIS A 203 6.74 -23.73 -2.46
N CYS A 204 5.56 -23.23 -2.07
CA CYS A 204 4.32 -24.01 -2.09
C CYS A 204 3.91 -24.41 -3.51
N LYS A 205 4.10 -23.54 -4.50
CA LYS A 205 3.77 -23.82 -5.91
C LYS A 205 4.63 -24.90 -6.56
N SER A 206 5.86 -25.10 -6.08
CA SER A 206 6.75 -26.12 -6.66
C SER A 206 6.26 -27.56 -6.45
N GLY A 207 5.33 -27.79 -5.50
CA GLY A 207 4.67 -29.07 -5.26
C GLY A 207 5.52 -30.18 -4.62
N SER A 208 6.83 -29.98 -4.43
CA SER A 208 7.68 -30.98 -3.76
C SER A 208 7.52 -30.91 -2.23
N SER A 209 7.44 -32.06 -1.56
CA SER A 209 7.22 -32.14 -0.10
C SER A 209 8.26 -31.33 0.70
N GLY A 210 9.55 -31.44 0.35
CA GLY A 210 10.61 -30.65 0.98
C GLY A 210 10.45 -29.14 0.79
N SER A 211 10.01 -28.71 -0.40
CA SER A 211 9.74 -27.29 -0.66
C SER A 211 8.46 -26.80 0.03
N MET A 212 7.44 -27.64 0.18
CA MET A 212 6.22 -27.28 0.87
C MET A 212 6.48 -26.98 2.36
N ASN A 213 7.35 -27.77 3.01
CA ASN A 213 7.79 -27.52 4.38
C ASN A 213 8.50 -26.16 4.53
N ILE A 214 9.39 -25.81 3.59
CA ILE A 214 10.03 -24.49 3.54
C ILE A 214 8.99 -23.38 3.42
N GLY A 215 8.01 -23.55 2.52
CA GLY A 215 6.91 -22.60 2.33
C GLY A 215 6.12 -22.35 3.62
N PHE A 216 5.76 -23.40 4.35
CA PHE A 216 5.06 -23.27 5.64
C PHE A 216 5.89 -22.64 6.74
N ALA A 217 7.18 -22.98 6.86
CA ALA A 217 8.08 -22.36 7.83
C ALA A 217 8.24 -20.85 7.57
N LEU A 218 8.37 -20.44 6.31
CA LEU A 218 8.41 -19.03 5.91
C LEU A 218 7.08 -18.32 6.21
N MET A 219 5.93 -18.95 5.95
CA MET A 219 4.61 -18.39 6.27
C MET A 219 4.41 -18.17 7.77
N ARG A 220 4.76 -19.14 8.61
CA ARG A 220 4.67 -19.01 10.08
C ARG A 220 5.60 -17.91 10.59
N SER A 221 6.84 -17.88 10.10
CA SER A 221 7.80 -16.82 10.39
C SER A 221 7.27 -15.45 9.97
N ALA A 222 6.60 -15.35 8.82
CA ALA A 222 5.95 -14.13 8.35
C ALA A 222 4.80 -13.71 9.28
N PHE A 223 3.95 -14.65 9.68
CA PHE A 223 2.78 -14.40 10.54
C PHE A 223 3.17 -14.00 11.96
N SER A 224 4.35 -14.41 12.44
CA SER A 224 4.91 -13.92 13.72
C SER A 224 5.06 -12.39 13.76
N LEU A 225 5.15 -11.74 12.59
CA LEU A 225 5.27 -10.28 12.47
C LEU A 225 3.92 -9.56 12.63
N ASN A 226 2.78 -10.26 12.53
CA ASN A 226 1.46 -9.63 12.42
C ASN A 226 1.12 -8.71 13.60
N GLU A 227 1.49 -9.07 14.83
CA GLU A 227 1.23 -8.19 15.98
C GLU A 227 2.00 -6.87 15.86
N THR A 228 3.27 -6.95 15.47
CA THR A 228 4.07 -5.74 15.23
C THR A 228 3.45 -4.92 14.10
N ILE A 229 3.07 -5.58 13.00
CA ILE A 229 2.43 -4.95 11.84
C ILE A 229 1.12 -4.26 12.20
N VAL A 230 0.33 -4.77 13.14
CA VAL A 230 -0.89 -4.11 13.60
C VAL A 230 -0.59 -2.81 14.34
N ARG A 231 0.50 -2.77 15.11
CA ARG A 231 0.86 -1.62 15.97
C ARG A 231 1.45 -0.45 15.21
N ILE A 232 2.09 -0.67 14.05
CA ILE A 232 2.77 0.40 13.31
C ILE A 232 1.80 1.47 12.79
N TYR A 233 2.32 2.68 12.60
CA TYR A 233 1.59 3.82 12.03
C TYR A 233 2.09 4.18 10.63
N HIS A 234 2.70 3.25 9.90
CA HIS A 234 3.25 3.56 8.58
C HIS A 234 2.13 3.86 7.58
N HIS A 235 2.23 4.95 6.80
CA HIS A 235 1.18 5.36 5.84
C HIS A 235 0.89 4.31 4.77
N ARG A 236 1.87 3.47 4.46
CA ARG A 236 1.72 2.32 3.54
C ARG A 236 1.10 1.07 4.16
N GLN A 237 0.92 1.00 5.49
CA GLN A 237 0.48 -0.21 6.22
C GLN A 237 -0.72 -0.89 5.54
N PHE A 238 -1.82 -0.18 5.34
CA PHE A 238 -3.03 -0.78 4.80
C PHE A 238 -2.97 -1.04 3.29
N SER A 239 -2.26 -0.20 2.52
CA SER A 239 -2.06 -0.44 1.09
C SER A 239 -1.24 -1.71 0.86
N ASP A 240 -0.19 -1.89 1.66
CA ASP A 240 0.68 -3.06 1.62
C ASP A 240 -0.04 -4.31 2.15
N ILE A 241 -0.86 -4.23 3.22
CA ILE A 241 -1.67 -5.36 3.70
C ILE A 241 -2.68 -5.83 2.65
N LEU A 242 -3.36 -4.89 1.97
CA LEU A 242 -4.29 -5.25 0.89
C LEU A 242 -3.55 -5.88 -0.31
N ALA A 243 -2.37 -5.37 -0.66
CA ALA A 243 -1.52 -5.96 -1.69
C ALA A 243 -1.15 -7.41 -1.33
N LEU A 244 -0.76 -7.64 -0.07
CA LEU A 244 -0.41 -8.98 0.42
C LEU A 244 -1.61 -9.92 0.46
N ALA A 245 -2.79 -9.44 0.84
CA ALA A 245 -4.01 -10.23 0.78
C ALA A 245 -4.37 -10.62 -0.67
N LEU A 246 -4.18 -9.72 -1.63
CA LEU A 246 -4.36 -9.99 -3.06
C LEU A 246 -3.34 -11.02 -3.57
N LEU A 247 -2.06 -10.87 -3.24
CA LEU A 247 -1.02 -11.86 -3.57
C LEU A 247 -1.33 -13.23 -2.98
N ALA A 248 -1.72 -13.27 -1.71
CA ALA A 248 -2.11 -14.49 -1.01
C ALA A 248 -3.33 -15.16 -1.66
N GLN A 249 -4.28 -14.38 -2.19
CA GLN A 249 -5.45 -14.89 -2.91
C GLN A 249 -5.09 -15.47 -4.28
N ARG A 250 -4.14 -14.86 -4.99
CA ARG A 250 -3.73 -15.29 -6.34
C ARG A 250 -2.74 -16.46 -6.31
N GLU A 251 -1.77 -16.40 -5.41
CA GLU A 251 -0.55 -17.23 -5.46
C GLU A 251 -0.35 -18.11 -4.24
N GLY A 252 -1.03 -17.81 -3.14
CA GLY A 252 -0.90 -18.54 -1.89
C GLY A 252 -1.75 -19.80 -1.82
N PRO A 253 -1.52 -20.65 -0.79
CA PRO A 253 -2.41 -21.76 -0.48
C PRO A 253 -3.86 -21.31 -0.28
N PRO A 254 -4.85 -22.20 -0.47
CA PRO A 254 -6.25 -21.89 -0.20
C PRO A 254 -6.45 -21.26 1.18
N ASP A 255 -7.35 -20.26 1.24
CA ASP A 255 -7.75 -19.56 2.47
C ASP A 255 -6.67 -18.79 3.25
N ILE A 256 -5.39 -18.83 2.86
CA ILE A 256 -4.31 -18.12 3.56
C ILE A 256 -4.55 -16.60 3.63
N HIS A 257 -5.14 -16.03 2.58
CA HIS A 257 -5.54 -14.63 2.54
C HIS A 257 -6.68 -14.29 3.53
N LYS A 258 -7.58 -15.24 3.83
CA LYS A 258 -8.62 -15.06 4.87
C LYS A 258 -7.99 -15.15 6.25
N LEU A 259 -7.09 -16.10 6.46
CA LEU A 259 -6.38 -16.28 7.73
C LEU A 259 -5.54 -15.05 8.08
N LEU A 260 -4.77 -14.52 7.13
CA LEU A 260 -4.00 -13.28 7.31
C LEU A 260 -4.90 -12.13 7.80
N ARG A 261 -6.04 -11.92 7.14
CA ARG A 261 -6.97 -10.83 7.47
C ARG A 261 -7.64 -11.04 8.82
N SER A 262 -8.08 -12.26 9.14
CA SER A 262 -8.69 -12.59 10.43
C SER A 262 -7.70 -12.38 11.56
N ASN A 263 -6.48 -12.91 11.44
CA ASN A 263 -5.44 -12.79 12.46
C ASN A 263 -5.07 -11.32 12.74
N LEU A 264 -4.91 -10.50 11.69
CA LEU A 264 -4.66 -9.07 11.84
C LEU A 264 -5.83 -8.35 12.55
N CYS A 265 -7.08 -8.72 12.25
CA CYS A 265 -8.26 -8.17 12.91
C CYS A 265 -8.34 -8.56 14.39
N ASP A 266 -8.08 -9.83 14.72
CA ASP A 266 -8.08 -10.31 16.11
C ASP A 266 -6.99 -9.62 16.94
N LEU A 267 -5.79 -9.49 16.38
CA LEU A 267 -4.70 -8.75 17.00
C LEU A 267 -5.06 -7.27 17.17
N ALA A 268 -5.65 -6.62 16.16
CA ALA A 268 -6.09 -5.23 16.25
C ALA A 268 -7.12 -5.01 17.37
N ASN A 269 -8.01 -5.97 17.60
CA ASN A 269 -8.96 -5.91 18.71
C ASN A 269 -8.30 -6.07 20.08
N LYS A 270 -7.17 -6.79 20.15
CA LYS A 270 -6.42 -7.01 21.40
C LYS A 270 -5.48 -5.85 21.73
N VAL A 271 -4.80 -5.27 20.74
CA VAL A 271 -3.65 -4.39 20.98
C VAL A 271 -3.89 -2.90 20.71
N LEU A 272 -4.93 -2.55 19.94
CA LEU A 272 -5.23 -1.16 19.62
C LEU A 272 -6.28 -0.57 20.57
N HIS A 273 -6.16 0.74 20.83
CA HIS A 273 -7.14 1.45 21.65
C HIS A 273 -8.54 1.37 21.02
N PRO A 274 -9.64 1.27 21.82
CA PRO A 274 -10.97 1.06 21.27
C PRO A 274 -11.44 2.10 20.25
N ASN A 275 -11.02 3.35 20.42
CA ASN A 275 -11.35 4.47 19.55
C ASN A 275 -10.36 4.67 18.38
N ASP A 276 -9.38 3.78 18.21
CA ASP A 276 -8.43 3.87 17.11
C ASP A 276 -9.13 3.55 15.76
N PRO A 277 -9.13 4.46 14.77
CA PRO A 277 -9.80 4.24 13.50
C PRO A 277 -9.26 3.01 12.75
N ARG A 278 -8.02 2.60 13.01
CA ARG A 278 -7.40 1.41 12.41
C ARG A 278 -8.15 0.12 12.77
N ARG A 279 -8.79 0.03 13.95
CA ARG A 279 -9.62 -1.13 14.32
C ARG A 279 -10.73 -1.35 13.30
N HIS A 280 -11.38 -0.27 12.86
CA HIS A 280 -12.43 -0.34 11.85
C HIS A 280 -11.88 -0.68 10.46
N ILE A 281 -10.66 -0.24 10.13
CA ILE A 281 -9.98 -0.64 8.90
C ILE A 281 -9.76 -2.16 8.91
N PHE A 282 -9.12 -2.71 9.96
CA PHE A 282 -8.88 -4.16 10.08
C PHE A 282 -10.17 -4.99 10.06
N GLN A 283 -11.23 -4.55 10.74
CA GLN A 283 -12.55 -5.19 10.67
C GLN A 283 -13.16 -5.15 9.27
N THR A 284 -12.90 -4.11 8.51
CA THR A 284 -13.41 -3.99 7.12
C THR A 284 -12.62 -4.90 6.18
N LEU A 285 -11.32 -5.08 6.41
CA LEU A 285 -10.48 -5.97 5.59
C LEU A 285 -11.00 -7.42 5.59
N THR A 286 -11.53 -7.92 6.71
CA THR A 286 -12.09 -9.29 6.79
C THR A 286 -13.37 -9.48 5.98
N ARG A 287 -14.08 -8.38 5.66
CA ARG A 287 -15.37 -8.38 4.95
C ARG A 287 -15.23 -7.93 3.49
N LEU A 288 -14.09 -7.37 3.11
CA LEU A 288 -13.85 -6.88 1.76
C LEU A 288 -13.62 -8.06 0.81
N ASN A 289 -14.43 -8.13 -0.24
CA ASN A 289 -14.22 -9.06 -1.34
C ASN A 289 -13.23 -8.42 -2.33
N LEU A 290 -11.97 -8.87 -2.28
CA LEU A 290 -10.96 -8.42 -3.23
C LEU A 290 -11.21 -9.06 -4.60
N ASP A 291 -11.24 -8.22 -5.63
CA ASP A 291 -11.32 -8.70 -7.00
C ASP A 291 -9.96 -9.28 -7.42
N SER A 292 -10.01 -10.37 -8.18
CA SER A 292 -8.79 -11.04 -8.67
C SER A 292 -8.02 -10.20 -9.67
N ALA A 293 -8.63 -9.19 -10.30
CA ALA A 293 -7.98 -8.26 -11.22
C ALA A 293 -7.09 -7.23 -10.49
N GLY A 294 -7.31 -7.01 -9.19
CA GLY A 294 -6.56 -6.08 -8.36
C GLY A 294 -7.06 -4.63 -8.43
N ASP A 295 -8.18 -4.38 -9.11
CA ASP A 295 -8.75 -3.07 -9.34
C ASP A 295 -9.08 -2.34 -8.02
N LEU A 296 -9.65 -3.04 -7.03
CA LEU A 296 -9.94 -2.46 -5.71
C LEU A 296 -8.67 -2.11 -4.95
N TRP A 297 -7.63 -2.95 -5.05
CA TRP A 297 -6.35 -2.68 -4.42
C TRP A 297 -5.70 -1.43 -5.06
N VAL A 298 -5.63 -1.37 -6.39
CA VAL A 298 -5.07 -0.21 -7.09
C VAL A 298 -5.87 1.05 -6.81
N ALA A 299 -7.20 0.96 -6.75
CA ALA A 299 -8.06 2.08 -6.40
C ALA A 299 -7.81 2.58 -4.97
N PHE A 300 -7.61 1.66 -4.02
CA PHE A 300 -7.25 1.99 -2.65
C PHE A 300 -5.87 2.66 -2.54
N ASP A 301 -4.83 2.09 -3.16
CA ASP A 301 -3.49 2.71 -3.17
C ASP A 301 -3.52 4.09 -3.83
N THR A 302 -4.28 4.25 -4.91
CA THR A 302 -4.46 5.54 -5.58
C THR A 302 -5.14 6.56 -4.66
N TYR A 303 -6.14 6.15 -3.88
CA TYR A 303 -6.75 7.00 -2.87
C TYR A 303 -5.77 7.39 -1.76
N CYS A 304 -4.96 6.46 -1.26
CA CYS A 304 -3.92 6.75 -0.27
C CYS A 304 -2.88 7.75 -0.81
N ARG A 305 -2.45 7.63 -2.08
CA ARG A 305 -1.62 8.63 -2.76
C ARG A 305 -2.30 9.98 -2.83
N HIS A 306 -3.59 10.01 -3.19
CA HIS A 306 -4.37 11.25 -3.24
C HIS A 306 -4.46 11.95 -1.88
N LEU A 307 -4.57 11.19 -0.78
CA LEU A 307 -4.49 11.76 0.57
C LEU A 307 -3.07 12.27 0.88
N TRP A 308 -2.04 11.57 0.42
CA TRP A 308 -0.66 11.91 0.74
C TRP A 308 -0.15 13.16 0.01
N MET A 309 -0.29 13.19 -1.32
CA MET A 309 0.41 14.15 -2.18
C MET A 309 0.16 15.62 -1.82
N PRO A 310 -1.08 16.08 -1.55
CA PRO A 310 -1.32 17.48 -1.18
C PRO A 310 -0.67 17.90 0.14
N ARG A 311 -0.32 16.93 1.01
CA ARG A 311 0.28 17.17 2.33
C ARG A 311 1.80 17.01 2.34
N ALA A 312 2.36 16.30 1.36
CA ALA A 312 3.79 15.99 1.28
C ALA A 312 4.65 17.14 0.71
N GLY A 313 4.03 18.22 0.23
CA GLY A 313 4.71 19.42 -0.26
C GLY A 313 4.76 19.52 -1.79
N ALA A 314 5.46 20.55 -2.28
CA ALA A 314 5.53 20.88 -3.71
C ALA A 314 6.67 20.16 -4.47
N ASP A 315 7.65 19.59 -3.77
CA ASP A 315 8.74 18.83 -4.37
C ASP A 315 8.24 17.44 -4.78
N GLU A 316 8.05 17.25 -6.09
CA GLU A 316 7.49 16.02 -6.65
C GLU A 316 8.37 14.79 -6.36
N ILE A 317 9.70 14.92 -6.43
CA ILE A 317 10.64 13.84 -6.18
C ILE A 317 10.57 13.39 -4.72
N LYS A 318 10.61 14.34 -3.79
CA LYS A 318 10.50 14.05 -2.35
C LYS A 318 9.13 13.52 -1.97
N ALA A 319 8.06 14.08 -2.53
CA ALA A 319 6.70 13.61 -2.28
C ALA A 319 6.51 12.17 -2.80
N TYR A 320 7.00 11.88 -4.01
CA TYR A 320 6.95 10.56 -4.62
C TYR A 320 7.73 9.53 -3.81
N TYR A 321 8.99 9.83 -3.46
CA TYR A 321 9.79 8.93 -2.62
C TYR A 321 9.14 8.73 -1.26
N SER A 322 8.72 9.82 -0.60
CA SER A 322 8.13 9.77 0.75
C SER A 322 6.87 8.90 0.80
N TYR A 323 6.07 8.86 -0.27
CA TYR A 323 4.97 7.91 -0.34
C TYR A 323 5.44 6.48 -0.56
N ASN A 324 6.29 6.25 -1.56
CA ASN A 324 6.62 4.89 -2.01
C ASN A 324 7.55 4.15 -1.06
N GLN A 325 8.67 4.78 -0.67
CA GLN A 325 9.72 4.25 0.21
C GLN A 325 10.17 2.79 -0.08
N ALA A 326 9.96 2.35 -1.32
CA ALA A 326 10.31 1.05 -1.85
C ALA A 326 10.60 1.23 -3.34
N SER A 327 11.37 0.32 -3.93
CA SER A 327 11.72 0.39 -5.35
C SER A 327 10.80 -0.43 -6.26
N PHE A 328 9.87 -1.20 -5.71
CA PHE A 328 8.92 -2.00 -6.46
C PHE A 328 7.55 -2.07 -5.78
N PRO A 329 6.46 -2.24 -6.55
CA PRO A 329 5.13 -2.40 -6.00
C PRO A 329 4.99 -3.74 -5.28
N ARG A 330 4.08 -3.80 -4.30
CA ARG A 330 3.81 -5.00 -3.51
C ARG A 330 2.97 -6.04 -4.25
N ALA A 331 2.11 -5.65 -5.18
CA ALA A 331 1.28 -6.56 -5.97
C ALA A 331 1.22 -6.07 -7.42
N ASP A 332 0.18 -5.33 -7.79
CA ASP A 332 0.08 -4.73 -9.13
C ASP A 332 0.80 -3.39 -9.19
N THR A 333 1.05 -2.84 -10.38
CA THR A 333 1.86 -1.62 -10.46
C THR A 333 1.09 -0.34 -10.15
N GLY A 334 -0.21 -0.29 -10.45
CA GLY A 334 -1.01 0.93 -10.31
C GLY A 334 -0.26 2.19 -10.76
N GLN A 335 -0.20 3.20 -9.89
CA GLN A 335 0.57 4.44 -10.09
C GLN A 335 1.97 4.39 -9.48
N PHE A 336 2.46 3.22 -9.08
CA PHE A 336 3.76 3.08 -8.41
C PHE A 336 4.91 3.63 -9.23
N TYR A 337 4.87 3.46 -10.55
CA TYR A 337 5.90 3.94 -11.50
C TYR A 337 5.52 5.24 -12.21
N ALA A 338 4.55 6.01 -11.70
CA ALA A 338 4.01 7.19 -12.39
C ALA A 338 5.07 8.24 -12.78
N LEU A 339 6.16 8.34 -12.00
CA LEU A 339 7.26 9.26 -12.30
C LEU A 339 8.04 8.87 -13.56
N TYR A 340 8.09 7.58 -13.90
CA TYR A 340 8.90 7.02 -15.00
C TYR A 340 8.07 6.51 -16.18
N ALA A 341 6.76 6.31 -15.98
CA ALA A 341 5.89 5.68 -16.95
C ALA A 341 5.84 6.45 -18.27
N GLY A 342 6.10 5.75 -19.38
CA GLY A 342 6.02 6.29 -20.74
C GLY A 342 7.16 7.24 -21.14
N LYS A 343 8.21 7.38 -20.31
CA LYS A 343 9.32 8.32 -20.55
C LYS A 343 10.45 7.72 -21.38
N CYS A 344 11.11 8.53 -22.20
CA CYS A 344 12.31 8.13 -22.94
C CYS A 344 13.58 8.13 -22.05
N LEU A 345 14.70 7.59 -22.55
CA LEU A 345 15.94 7.53 -21.77
C LEU A 345 16.45 8.91 -21.34
N ASP A 346 16.36 9.93 -22.22
CA ASP A 346 16.76 11.31 -21.88
C ASP A 346 15.91 11.90 -20.75
N GLU A 347 14.62 11.57 -20.70
CA GLU A 347 13.75 11.99 -19.60
C GLU A 347 14.09 11.27 -18.29
N PHE A 348 14.48 10.00 -18.35
CA PHE A 348 15.00 9.28 -17.18
C PHE A 348 16.25 9.97 -16.64
N ASP A 349 17.16 10.36 -17.52
CA ASP A 349 18.40 11.02 -17.13
C ASP A 349 18.13 12.34 -16.40
N ARG A 350 17.26 13.19 -16.94
CA ARG A 350 16.85 14.43 -16.28
C ARG A 350 16.21 14.19 -14.91
N ILE A 351 15.38 13.15 -14.77
CA ILE A 351 14.76 12.81 -13.48
C ILE A 351 15.81 12.32 -12.49
N LEU A 352 16.75 11.47 -12.93
CA LEU A 352 17.79 10.93 -12.06
C LEU A 352 18.81 11.99 -11.65
N GLU A 353 19.06 13.00 -12.48
CA GLU A 353 19.81 14.21 -12.12
C GLU A 353 19.09 14.99 -11.02
N GLN A 354 17.79 15.25 -11.16
CA GLN A 354 16.99 15.90 -10.10
C GLN A 354 16.97 15.08 -8.80
N VAL A 355 16.93 13.75 -8.89
CA VAL A 355 17.03 12.84 -7.74
C VAL A 355 18.40 12.98 -7.05
N ASP A 356 19.48 13.09 -7.83
CA ASP A 356 20.82 13.29 -7.30
C ASP A 356 20.99 14.67 -6.65
N GLU A 357 20.31 15.70 -7.15
CA GLU A 357 20.29 17.03 -6.51
C GLU A 357 19.44 17.04 -5.23
N ALA A 358 18.34 16.29 -5.20
CA ALA A 358 17.36 16.32 -4.10
C ALA A 358 17.79 15.56 -2.84
N PHE A 359 18.73 14.60 -2.97
CA PHE A 359 19.11 13.68 -1.90
C PHE A 359 20.61 13.61 -1.69
N GLU A 360 21.09 13.15 -0.53
CA GLU A 360 22.51 12.90 -0.29
C GLU A 360 23.03 11.69 -1.10
N GLU A 361 24.35 11.68 -1.38
CA GLU A 361 25.00 10.75 -2.32
C GLU A 361 24.72 9.28 -2.05
N TYR A 362 24.77 8.87 -0.80
CA TYR A 362 24.58 7.49 -0.38
C TYR A 362 23.33 7.28 0.45
N SER A 363 22.34 8.16 0.31
CA SER A 363 21.07 8.02 0.98
C SER A 363 20.21 6.92 0.33
N THR A 364 19.50 6.16 1.16
CA THR A 364 18.51 5.18 0.68
C THR A 364 17.44 5.80 -0.22
N ALA A 365 17.11 7.09 -0.03
CA ALA A 365 16.17 7.79 -0.88
C ALA A 365 16.64 7.84 -2.34
N ARG A 366 17.89 8.24 -2.55
CA ARG A 366 18.52 8.25 -3.88
C ARG A 366 18.52 6.85 -4.48
N PHE A 367 19.02 5.85 -3.74
CA PHE A 367 19.06 4.46 -4.22
C PHE A 367 17.70 3.93 -4.62
N VAL A 368 16.68 4.12 -3.78
CA VAL A 368 15.31 3.67 -4.08
C VAL A 368 14.80 4.29 -5.37
N MET A 369 15.05 5.58 -5.62
CA MET A 369 14.61 6.25 -6.83
C MET A 369 15.29 5.71 -8.08
N TRP A 370 16.61 5.50 -8.03
CA TRP A 370 17.37 4.85 -9.10
C TRP A 370 16.90 3.41 -9.34
N HIS A 371 16.73 2.62 -8.28
CA HIS A 371 16.23 1.24 -8.38
C HIS A 371 14.81 1.18 -8.94
N THR A 372 13.96 2.16 -8.61
CA THR A 372 12.60 2.27 -9.15
C THR A 372 12.63 2.46 -10.67
N ALA A 373 13.51 3.34 -11.16
CA ALA A 373 13.71 3.56 -12.59
C ALA A 373 14.15 2.27 -13.31
N ILE A 374 15.19 1.61 -12.79
CA ILE A 374 15.72 0.36 -13.36
C ILE A 374 14.64 -0.72 -13.39
N ARG A 375 13.88 -0.90 -12.29
CA ARG A 375 12.83 -1.91 -12.21
C ARG A 375 11.66 -1.62 -13.15
N TYR A 376 11.32 -0.35 -13.36
CA TYR A 376 10.33 0.00 -14.38
C TYR A 376 10.82 -0.40 -15.78
N LEU A 377 12.06 -0.07 -16.15
CA LEU A 377 12.64 -0.44 -17.45
C LEU A 377 12.68 -1.96 -17.64
N LEU A 378 13.03 -2.72 -16.59
CA LEU A 378 12.98 -4.18 -16.60
C LEU A 378 11.56 -4.71 -16.80
N LYS A 379 10.56 -4.12 -16.13
CA LYS A 379 9.15 -4.49 -16.30
C LYS A 379 8.66 -4.21 -17.72
N ASP A 380 9.09 -3.10 -18.31
CA ASP A 380 8.71 -2.66 -19.66
C ASP A 380 9.52 -3.36 -20.78
N ALA A 381 10.28 -4.41 -20.43
CA ALA A 381 11.17 -5.13 -21.33
C ALA A 381 12.26 -4.27 -22.04
N ARG A 382 12.53 -3.07 -21.51
CA ARG A 382 13.59 -2.16 -21.99
C ARG A 382 14.94 -2.53 -21.36
N HIS A 383 15.39 -3.76 -21.59
CA HIS A 383 16.54 -4.34 -20.88
C HIS A 383 17.87 -3.61 -21.16
N ALA A 384 18.08 -3.11 -22.38
CA ALA A 384 19.28 -2.34 -22.74
C ALA A 384 19.35 -0.98 -22.01
N ASP A 385 18.21 -0.31 -21.87
CA ASP A 385 18.11 0.94 -21.10
C ASP A 385 18.31 0.67 -19.61
N ALA A 386 17.70 -0.40 -19.09
CA ALA A 386 17.92 -0.84 -17.71
C ALA A 386 19.40 -1.10 -17.43
N GLU A 387 20.10 -1.80 -18.34
CA GLU A 387 21.54 -2.04 -18.23
C GLU A 387 22.34 -0.72 -18.24
N THR A 388 21.96 0.23 -19.10
CA THR A 388 22.65 1.53 -19.20
C THR A 388 22.54 2.33 -17.91
N ILE A 389 21.32 2.45 -17.35
CA ILE A 389 21.09 3.12 -16.07
C ILE A 389 21.77 2.38 -14.92
N SER A 390 21.68 1.05 -14.88
CA SER A 390 22.36 0.22 -13.88
C SER A 390 23.88 0.38 -13.92
N ARG A 391 24.48 0.40 -15.11
CA ARG A 391 25.93 0.57 -15.28
C ARG A 391 26.40 1.90 -14.71
N ARG A 392 25.66 2.99 -14.97
CA ARG A 392 25.95 4.33 -14.42
C ARG A 392 25.84 4.37 -12.90
N LEU A 393 24.83 3.72 -12.33
CA LEU A 393 24.72 3.61 -10.88
C LEU A 393 25.92 2.83 -10.31
N CYS A 394 26.17 1.62 -10.81
CA CYS A 394 27.22 0.74 -10.29
C CYS A 394 28.64 1.28 -10.49
N SER A 395 28.90 2.08 -11.53
CA SER A 395 30.22 2.72 -11.73
C SER A 395 30.54 3.71 -10.61
N ARG A 396 29.53 4.40 -10.07
CA ARG A 396 29.70 5.32 -8.93
C ARG A 396 29.99 4.57 -7.63
N LEU A 397 29.47 3.35 -7.51
CA LEU A 397 29.54 2.53 -6.30
C LEU A 397 30.81 1.69 -6.18
N SER A 398 31.62 1.63 -7.24
CA SER A 398 32.81 0.77 -7.28
C SER A 398 34.06 1.40 -6.61
N ARG A 399 33.87 2.43 -5.78
CA ARG A 399 34.96 3.13 -5.11
C ARG A 399 35.38 2.41 -3.80
N PRO A 400 36.69 2.23 -3.51
CA PRO A 400 37.16 1.46 -2.35
C PRO A 400 36.66 1.96 -0.98
N ASP A 401 36.47 3.27 -0.82
CA ASP A 401 35.96 3.93 0.38
C ASP A 401 34.52 3.52 0.70
N ILE A 402 33.66 3.43 -0.32
CA ILE A 402 32.26 2.99 -0.18
C ILE A 402 32.22 1.55 0.31
N VAL A 403 33.08 0.70 -0.25
CA VAL A 403 33.16 -0.72 0.09
C VAL A 403 33.46 -0.91 1.57
N ASN A 404 34.31 -0.08 2.19
CA ASN A 404 34.58 -0.16 3.63
C ASN A 404 33.36 0.27 4.47
N GLN A 405 32.69 1.36 4.09
CA GLN A 405 31.48 1.85 4.77
C GLN A 405 30.32 0.84 4.74
N CYS A 406 30.24 -0.01 3.71
CA CYS A 406 29.23 -1.07 3.59
C CYS A 406 29.26 -2.08 4.74
N SER A 407 30.38 -2.25 5.42
CA SER A 407 30.50 -3.15 6.56
C SER A 407 29.98 -2.53 7.86
N GLU A 408 29.86 -1.20 7.92
CA GLU A 408 29.44 -0.45 9.10
C GLU A 408 27.99 0.04 8.99
N GLN A 409 27.47 0.17 7.76
CA GLN A 409 26.13 0.69 7.48
C GLN A 409 25.21 -0.37 6.84
N PRO A 410 24.33 -1.03 7.62
CA PRO A 410 23.49 -2.11 7.11
C PRO A 410 22.58 -1.75 5.95
N GLN A 411 22.06 -0.52 5.94
CA GLN A 411 21.17 -0.06 4.87
C GLN A 411 21.94 0.18 3.56
N LEU A 412 23.11 0.81 3.64
CA LEU A 412 23.97 1.03 2.49
C LEU A 412 24.39 -0.32 1.86
N ASN A 413 24.71 -1.31 2.68
CA ASN A 413 25.01 -2.67 2.22
C ASN A 413 23.86 -3.27 1.37
N VAL A 414 22.62 -3.13 1.84
CA VAL A 414 21.42 -3.58 1.10
C VAL A 414 21.29 -2.79 -0.20
N ASP A 415 21.43 -1.47 -0.16
CA ASP A 415 21.25 -0.59 -1.32
C ASP A 415 22.29 -0.88 -2.43
N LEU A 416 23.56 -1.12 -2.06
CA LEU A 416 24.61 -1.53 -3.00
C LEU A 416 24.38 -2.91 -3.58
N SER A 417 24.11 -3.90 -2.73
CA SER A 417 23.87 -5.27 -3.20
C SER A 417 22.70 -5.33 -4.19
N LEU A 418 21.63 -4.57 -3.91
CA LEU A 418 20.48 -4.49 -4.78
C LEU A 418 20.81 -3.80 -6.12
N SER A 419 21.70 -2.81 -6.11
CA SER A 419 22.20 -2.16 -7.33
C SER A 419 22.89 -3.18 -8.24
N PHE A 420 23.80 -3.98 -7.69
CA PHE A 420 24.49 -5.04 -8.44
C PHE A 420 23.53 -6.14 -8.90
N TYR A 421 22.59 -6.56 -8.05
CA TYR A 421 21.58 -7.53 -8.43
C TYR A 421 20.76 -7.06 -9.64
N LEU A 422 20.25 -5.82 -9.60
CA LEU A 422 19.44 -5.27 -10.70
C LEU A 422 20.26 -5.13 -11.99
N PHE A 423 21.55 -4.77 -11.89
CA PHE A 423 22.44 -4.75 -13.04
C PHE A 423 22.61 -6.14 -13.65
N GLY A 424 22.86 -7.15 -12.82
CA GLY A 424 22.94 -8.55 -13.25
C GLY A 424 21.64 -9.02 -13.90
N VAL A 425 20.47 -8.65 -13.38
CA VAL A 425 19.16 -8.99 -13.98
C VAL A 425 19.02 -8.39 -15.39
N ALA A 426 19.42 -7.12 -15.59
CA ALA A 426 19.36 -6.47 -16.89
C ALA A 426 20.26 -7.15 -17.93
N GLN A 427 21.45 -7.57 -17.52
CA GLN A 427 22.40 -8.31 -18.38
C GLN A 427 21.91 -9.74 -18.66
N PHE A 428 21.38 -10.42 -17.66
CA PHE A 428 20.86 -11.78 -17.80
C PHE A 428 19.69 -11.82 -18.80
N ALA A 429 18.79 -10.82 -18.76
CA ALA A 429 17.69 -10.69 -19.70
C ALA A 429 18.15 -10.48 -21.16
N GLN A 430 19.37 -9.98 -21.35
CA GLN A 430 20.02 -9.81 -22.65
C GLN A 430 20.95 -10.98 -23.01
N LEU A 431 20.87 -12.11 -22.30
CA LEU A 431 21.69 -13.31 -22.52
C LEU A 431 23.21 -13.10 -22.28
N LYS A 432 23.60 -12.02 -21.60
CA LYS A 432 24.99 -11.74 -21.19
C LYS A 432 25.31 -12.50 -19.91
N HIS A 433 25.30 -13.84 -19.98
CA HIS A 433 25.34 -14.70 -18.79
C HIS A 433 26.61 -14.52 -17.95
N GLN A 434 27.78 -14.42 -18.60
CA GLN A 434 29.06 -14.18 -17.91
C GLN A 434 29.03 -12.86 -17.13
N ASP A 435 28.71 -11.74 -17.78
CA ASP A 435 28.65 -10.42 -17.13
C ASP A 435 27.61 -10.39 -16.00
N SER A 436 26.45 -11.03 -16.22
CA SER A 436 25.39 -11.09 -15.22
C SER A 436 25.85 -11.83 -13.96
N MET A 437 26.60 -12.93 -14.12
CA MET A 437 27.13 -13.72 -13.02
C MET A 437 28.13 -12.92 -12.19
N GLU A 438 28.98 -12.10 -12.83
CA GLU A 438 29.91 -11.22 -12.12
C GLU A 438 29.18 -10.21 -11.23
N ASN A 439 28.08 -9.62 -11.72
CA ASN A 439 27.27 -8.69 -10.93
C ASN A 439 26.46 -9.40 -9.83
N PHE A 440 25.93 -10.60 -10.07
CA PHE A 440 25.31 -11.39 -9.02
C PHE A 440 26.33 -11.78 -7.93
N GLN A 441 27.57 -12.13 -8.31
CA GLN A 441 28.63 -12.41 -7.34
C GLN A 441 29.01 -11.17 -6.54
N LYS A 442 29.07 -9.98 -7.15
CA LYS A 442 29.25 -8.71 -6.42
C LYS A 442 28.14 -8.49 -5.40
N CYS A 443 26.88 -8.71 -5.78
CA CYS A 443 25.73 -8.65 -4.85
C CYS A 443 25.92 -9.59 -3.65
N ILE A 444 26.24 -10.86 -3.92
CA ILE A 444 26.48 -11.90 -2.90
C ILE A 444 27.63 -11.46 -1.96
N ASN A 445 28.77 -11.09 -2.51
CA ASN A 445 29.96 -10.67 -1.77
C ASN A 445 29.69 -9.42 -0.90
N THR A 446 28.87 -8.49 -1.37
CA THR A 446 28.45 -7.34 -0.57
C THR A 446 27.57 -7.78 0.60
N ARG A 447 26.55 -8.61 0.38
CA ARG A 447 25.63 -9.05 1.45
C ARG A 447 26.30 -9.91 2.51
N TRP A 448 27.20 -10.80 2.15
CA TRP A 448 27.89 -11.70 3.09
C TRP A 448 28.73 -10.98 4.15
N ARG A 449 29.04 -9.70 3.97
CA ARG A 449 29.72 -8.91 5.01
C ARG A 449 28.88 -8.73 6.27
N LEU A 450 27.55 -8.75 6.13
CA LEU A 450 26.62 -8.53 7.24
C LEU A 450 25.68 -9.70 7.48
N VAL A 451 25.37 -10.49 6.45
CA VAL A 451 24.56 -11.70 6.59
C VAL A 451 25.50 -12.85 6.92
N GLN A 452 25.53 -13.24 8.20
CA GLN A 452 26.36 -14.34 8.69
C GLN A 452 25.64 -15.69 8.56
N GLY A 453 26.43 -16.72 8.24
CA GLY A 453 25.96 -18.11 8.16
C GLY A 453 24.83 -18.30 7.15
N TYR A 454 23.84 -19.10 7.54
CA TYR A 454 22.66 -19.44 6.74
C TYR A 454 21.43 -18.60 7.09
N SER A 455 21.62 -17.38 7.62
CA SER A 455 20.51 -16.48 7.92
C SER A 455 19.72 -16.15 6.64
N TRP A 456 18.39 -16.28 6.68
CA TRP A 456 17.55 -15.96 5.52
C TRP A 456 17.62 -14.47 5.18
N ASP A 457 17.96 -14.17 3.93
CA ASP A 457 18.00 -12.83 3.36
C ASP A 457 17.47 -12.88 1.92
N PRO A 458 16.45 -12.08 1.57
CA PRO A 458 15.77 -12.19 0.28
C PRO A 458 16.66 -11.74 -0.89
N THR A 459 17.53 -10.75 -0.67
CA THR A 459 18.43 -10.24 -1.73
C THR A 459 19.54 -11.26 -2.02
N LEU A 460 20.13 -11.83 -0.96
CA LEU A 460 21.12 -12.89 -1.08
C LEU A 460 20.53 -14.14 -1.74
N GLY A 461 19.36 -14.60 -1.28
CA GLY A 461 18.68 -15.76 -1.85
C GLY A 461 18.37 -15.58 -3.34
N ALA A 462 17.84 -14.42 -3.73
CA ALA A 462 17.58 -14.10 -5.14
C ALA A 462 18.86 -14.06 -5.99
N ALA A 463 19.96 -13.54 -5.44
CA ALA A 463 21.24 -13.51 -6.16
C ALA A 463 21.85 -14.91 -6.32
N LEU A 464 21.81 -15.76 -5.28
CA LEU A 464 22.25 -17.16 -5.34
C LEU A 464 21.46 -17.95 -6.39
N GLU A 465 20.13 -17.81 -6.40
CA GLU A 465 19.25 -18.43 -7.40
C GLU A 465 19.65 -18.01 -8.83
N LYS A 466 19.84 -16.70 -9.06
CA LYS A 466 20.23 -16.18 -10.37
C LYS A 466 21.64 -16.59 -10.80
N CYS A 467 22.59 -16.65 -9.87
CA CYS A 467 23.92 -17.20 -10.11
C CYS A 467 23.86 -18.67 -10.55
N GLY A 468 23.09 -19.51 -9.84
CA GLY A 468 22.89 -20.92 -10.22
C GLY A 468 22.31 -21.08 -11.61
N LEU A 469 21.31 -20.26 -11.97
CA LEU A 469 20.72 -20.24 -13.32
C LEU A 469 21.74 -19.79 -14.38
N ALA A 470 22.50 -18.73 -14.14
CA ALA A 470 23.53 -18.26 -15.07
C ALA A 470 24.63 -19.30 -15.30
N ALA A 471 25.14 -19.91 -14.22
CA ALA A 471 26.13 -20.97 -14.29
C ALA A 471 25.63 -22.17 -15.11
N GLY A 472 24.37 -22.59 -14.89
CA GLY A 472 23.73 -23.65 -15.67
C GLY A 472 23.65 -23.31 -17.17
N ARG A 473 23.24 -22.08 -17.52
CA ARG A 473 23.19 -21.61 -18.92
C ARG A 473 24.55 -21.53 -19.60
N MET A 474 25.61 -21.34 -18.82
CA MET A 474 26.99 -21.32 -19.28
C MET A 474 27.63 -22.72 -19.36
N GLY A 475 26.91 -23.79 -19.05
CA GLY A 475 27.45 -25.15 -19.04
C GLY A 475 28.41 -25.43 -17.86
N ARG A 476 28.20 -24.78 -16.71
CA ARG A 476 29.00 -24.95 -15.48
C ARG A 476 28.16 -25.61 -14.37
N PRO A 477 27.84 -26.91 -14.47
CA PRO A 477 26.92 -27.59 -13.55
C PRO A 477 27.43 -27.66 -12.10
N GLU A 478 28.74 -27.83 -11.89
CA GLU A 478 29.32 -27.88 -10.54
C GLU A 478 29.18 -26.55 -9.80
N LEU A 479 29.44 -25.43 -10.51
CA LEU A 479 29.24 -24.10 -9.95
C LEU A 479 27.75 -23.81 -9.69
N ALA A 480 26.86 -24.25 -10.57
CA ALA A 480 25.42 -24.14 -10.33
C ALA A 480 24.99 -24.89 -9.06
N LYS A 481 25.54 -26.09 -8.84
CA LYS A 481 25.29 -26.91 -7.66
C LYS A 481 25.77 -26.23 -6.37
N GLU A 482 26.94 -25.58 -6.38
CA GLU A 482 27.47 -24.83 -5.24
C GLU A 482 26.51 -23.72 -4.79
N TYR A 483 26.02 -22.88 -5.70
CA TYR A 483 25.06 -21.83 -5.36
C TYR A 483 23.73 -22.38 -4.84
N ILE A 484 23.26 -23.50 -5.40
CA ILE A 484 22.05 -24.19 -4.92
C ILE A 484 22.25 -24.72 -3.50
N GLN A 485 23.42 -25.28 -3.18
CA GLN A 485 23.73 -25.76 -1.83
C GLN A 485 23.70 -24.64 -0.79
N HIS A 486 24.28 -23.48 -1.11
CA HIS A 486 24.20 -22.31 -0.22
C HIS A 486 22.75 -21.85 0.01
N LEU A 487 21.96 -21.79 -1.06
CA LEU A 487 20.54 -21.44 -0.97
C LEU A 487 19.75 -22.47 -0.13
N GLN A 488 20.01 -23.76 -0.30
CA GLN A 488 19.40 -24.83 0.49
C GLN A 488 19.79 -24.76 1.97
N GLY A 489 21.03 -24.39 2.28
CA GLY A 489 21.48 -24.14 3.64
C GLY A 489 20.67 -23.04 4.31
N MET A 490 20.42 -21.93 3.60
CA MET A 490 19.58 -20.83 4.11
C MET A 490 18.16 -21.30 4.43
N TYR A 491 17.53 -22.07 3.54
CA TYR A 491 16.18 -22.58 3.80
C TYR A 491 16.12 -23.63 4.89
N SER A 492 17.15 -24.47 5.02
CA SER A 492 17.25 -25.45 6.10
C SER A 492 17.29 -24.76 7.47
N ALA A 493 18.01 -23.63 7.58
CA ALA A 493 18.06 -22.84 8.80
C ALA A 493 16.68 -22.30 9.20
N VAL A 494 15.89 -21.78 8.24
CA VAL A 494 14.52 -21.31 8.50
C VAL A 494 13.62 -22.43 9.02
N VAL A 495 13.71 -23.62 8.43
CA VAL A 495 12.92 -24.78 8.86
C VAL A 495 13.30 -25.22 10.27
N GLU A 496 14.59 -25.19 10.60
CA GLU A 496 15.07 -25.54 11.93
C GLU A 496 14.61 -24.52 13.00
N GLU A 497 14.72 -23.22 12.70
CA GLU A 497 14.21 -22.15 13.58
C GLU A 497 12.71 -22.30 13.85
N ASP A 498 11.92 -22.59 12.81
CA ASP A 498 10.48 -22.82 12.94
C ASP A 498 10.17 -24.06 13.79
N ARG A 499 10.93 -25.15 13.63
CA ARG A 499 10.78 -26.38 14.43
C ARG A 499 11.03 -26.11 15.92
N VAL A 500 12.10 -25.37 16.24
CA VAL A 500 12.43 -24.98 17.61
C VAL A 500 11.31 -24.11 18.20
N ALA A 501 10.85 -23.10 17.46
CA ALA A 501 9.77 -22.20 17.91
C ALA A 501 8.45 -22.94 18.19
N ILE A 502 8.11 -23.96 17.41
CA ILE A 502 6.93 -24.81 17.64
C ILE A 502 7.10 -25.64 18.91
N SER A 503 8.29 -26.19 19.16
CA SER A 503 8.55 -27.02 20.34
C SER A 503 8.49 -26.23 21.66
N GLU A 504 8.80 -24.93 21.62
CA GLU A 504 8.83 -24.05 22.80
C GLU A 504 7.47 -23.42 23.13
N ASN A 505 6.52 -23.36 22.19
CA ASN A 505 5.22 -22.71 22.38
C ASN A 505 4.04 -23.70 22.27
N SER A 506 3.52 -24.15 23.43
CA SER A 506 2.29 -24.95 23.52
C SER A 506 1.02 -24.20 23.04
N THR A 507 1.13 -22.88 22.77
CA THR A 507 0.08 -21.99 22.27
C THR A 507 0.20 -21.66 20.78
N ALA A 508 1.23 -22.15 20.07
CA ALA A 508 1.40 -21.96 18.63
C ALA A 508 0.44 -22.81 17.76
N THR A 509 -0.52 -23.50 18.40
CA THR A 509 -1.50 -24.40 17.78
C THR A 509 -2.51 -23.72 16.86
N LEU A 510 -2.61 -22.38 16.88
CA LEU A 510 -3.60 -21.66 16.06
C LEU A 510 -3.24 -21.56 14.56
N ILE A 511 -1.98 -21.83 14.18
CA ILE A 511 -1.55 -21.90 12.76
C ILE A 511 -1.34 -23.36 12.32
N LEU A 512 -1.34 -24.33 13.24
CA LEU A 512 -1.09 -25.75 12.97
C LEU A 512 -2.25 -26.52 12.31
N ASN A 513 -3.36 -25.84 11.97
CA ASN A 513 -4.49 -26.43 11.24
C ASN A 513 -4.45 -26.18 9.72
N ILE A 514 -3.31 -25.75 9.17
CA ILE A 514 -2.98 -25.79 7.72
C ILE A 514 -1.97 -26.91 7.52
#